data_AF-D8T8H5-F1
#
_entry.id   AF-D8T8H5-F1
#
_cell.length_a   1.000
_cell.length_b   1.000
_cell.length_c   1.000
_cell.angle_alpha   90.00
_cell.angle_beta   90.00
_cell.angle_gamma   90.00
#
_symmetry.space_group_name_H-M   'P 1'
#
loop_
_entity.id
_entity.type
_entity.pdbx_description
1 polymer ?
#
loop_
_entity_poly.entity_id
_entity_poly.type
_entity_poly.pdbx_seq_one_letter_code
_entity_poly.pdbx_strand_id
1 'polypeptide(L)'
;MPHRDLIPWTAMVAAFAYSGLADRAAQLFRALEMDGIEPNQISFTSILIACSHAGKLDLARQLLRLMIQDHEILPLREHFSLIVDGLGRIGQLRLAEEMIHAMPFVPDPVAYGALLGASKIHREDQAQARGVAQTLAKLDPASVTPYVTLSSIG
;
A
#
# COMPACT_ATOMS: atom_id res chain seq x y z
N MET A 1 11.25 14.81 30.22
CA MET A 1 11.50 15.74 29.09
C MET A 1 11.24 14.98 27.79
N PRO A 2 10.07 15.12 27.12
CA PRO A 2 9.77 14.32 25.94
C PRO A 2 9.51 15.21 24.71
N HIS A 3 10.56 15.51 23.95
CA HIS A 3 10.40 16.13 22.62
C HIS A 3 11.60 15.91 21.68
N ARG A 4 12.62 15.14 22.10
CA ARG A 4 13.85 14.98 21.32
C ARG A 4 13.83 13.82 20.32
N ASP A 5 12.85 12.91 20.38
CA ASP A 5 13.01 11.60 19.73
C ASP A 5 12.12 11.35 18.49
N LEU A 6 11.17 12.24 18.16
CA LEU A 6 10.33 12.08 16.96
C LEU A 6 10.97 12.62 15.66
N ILE A 7 11.85 13.62 15.79
CA ILE A 7 12.50 14.30 14.66
C ILE A 7 13.60 13.43 14.02
N PRO A 8 14.47 12.71 14.78
CA PRO A 8 15.40 11.76 14.19
C PRO A 8 14.69 10.60 13.50
N TRP A 9 13.55 10.17 14.05
CA TRP A 9 12.78 9.03 13.58
C TRP A 9 12.22 9.23 12.17
N THR A 10 11.48 10.32 11.94
CA THR A 10 10.89 10.63 10.64
C THR A 10 11.93 10.82 9.54
N ALA A 11 13.06 11.48 9.84
CA ALA A 11 14.17 11.62 8.91
C ALA A 11 14.86 10.29 8.60
N MET A 12 15.04 9.42 9.61
CA MET A 12 15.63 8.09 9.45
C MET A 12 14.73 7.16 8.62
N VAL A 13 13.42 7.13 8.88
CA VAL A 13 12.50 6.26 8.14
C VAL A 13 12.35 6.71 6.68
N ALA A 14 12.32 8.01 6.41
CA ALA A 14 12.39 8.52 5.04
C ALA A 14 13.66 8.02 4.31
N ALA A 15 14.83 8.05 4.97
CA ALA A 15 16.07 7.55 4.38
C ALA A 15 16.04 6.03 4.08
N PHE A 16 15.37 5.22 4.91
CA PHE A 16 15.23 3.78 4.65
C PHE A 16 14.21 3.45 3.57
N ALA A 17 13.15 4.25 3.44
CA ALA A 17 12.18 4.14 2.36
C ALA A 17 12.81 4.32 0.97
N TYR A 18 13.78 5.23 0.84
CA TYR A 18 14.50 5.44 -0.42
C TYR A 18 15.59 4.40 -0.71
N SER A 19 16.02 3.62 0.29
CA SER A 19 17.17 2.69 0.15
C SER A 19 16.77 1.22 -0.02
N GLY A 20 15.48 0.89 -0.05
CA GLY A 20 15.00 -0.51 -0.12
C GLY A 20 15.31 -1.32 1.15
N LEU A 21 15.60 -0.65 2.26
CA LEU A 21 16.06 -1.26 3.51
C LEU A 21 14.88 -1.49 4.48
N ALA A 22 13.82 -2.16 4.02
CA ALA A 22 12.65 -2.46 4.83
C ALA A 22 13.00 -3.20 6.14
N ASP A 23 14.01 -4.07 6.13
CA ASP A 23 14.46 -4.79 7.33
C ASP A 23 15.04 -3.83 8.39
N ARG A 24 15.76 -2.77 7.98
CA ARG A 24 16.26 -1.73 8.92
C ARG A 24 15.13 -0.82 9.40
N ALA A 25 14.20 -0.46 8.52
CA ALA A 25 13.02 0.29 8.91
C ALA A 25 12.20 -0.47 9.97
N ALA A 26 12.06 -1.79 9.82
CA ALA A 26 11.38 -2.65 10.79
C ALA A 26 12.16 -2.84 12.10
N GLN A 27 13.49 -2.91 12.06
CA GLN A 27 14.31 -2.92 13.29
C GLN A 27 14.14 -1.64 14.08
N LEU A 28 14.18 -0.52 13.39
CA LEU A 28 13.96 0.78 13.98
C LEU A 28 12.53 0.88 14.55
N PHE A 29 11.51 0.39 13.83
CA PHE A 29 10.12 0.55 14.27
C PHE A 29 9.90 -0.19 15.58
N ARG A 30 10.52 -1.38 15.69
CA ARG A 30 10.56 -2.15 16.94
C ARG A 30 11.35 -1.43 18.05
N ALA A 31 12.45 -0.75 17.72
CA ALA A 31 13.19 0.02 18.71
C ALA A 31 12.33 1.17 19.27
N LEU A 32 11.55 1.85 18.42
CA LEU A 32 10.60 2.87 18.84
C LEU A 32 9.57 2.31 19.85
N GLU A 33 9.01 1.13 19.57
CA GLU A 33 8.10 0.44 20.51
C GLU A 33 8.80 0.03 21.81
N MET A 34 10.03 -0.50 21.73
CA MET A 34 10.81 -0.91 22.91
C MET A 34 11.20 0.25 23.82
N ASP A 35 11.40 1.44 23.25
CA ASP A 35 11.71 2.67 23.99
C ASP A 35 10.45 3.31 24.60
N GLY A 36 9.28 2.67 24.46
CA GLY A 36 8.00 3.12 25.02
C GLY A 36 7.41 4.33 24.29
N ILE A 37 7.88 4.61 23.07
CA ILE A 37 7.31 5.64 22.21
C ILE A 37 6.19 4.97 21.43
N GLU A 38 4.98 5.51 21.50
CA GLU A 38 3.85 4.96 20.76
C GLU A 38 3.97 5.28 19.25
N PRO A 39 3.96 4.27 18.37
CA PRO A 39 3.80 4.48 16.95
C PRO A 39 2.52 5.25 16.67
N ASN A 40 2.59 6.18 15.73
CA ASN A 40 1.42 6.90 15.23
C ASN A 40 1.24 6.62 13.74
N GLN A 41 0.22 7.26 13.17
CA GLN A 41 -0.11 7.14 11.76
C GLN A 41 1.08 7.40 10.82
N ILE A 42 1.88 8.44 11.10
CA ILE A 42 3.07 8.79 10.30
C ILE A 42 4.14 7.70 10.38
N SER A 43 4.33 7.10 11.56
CA SER A 43 5.26 5.98 11.75
C SER A 43 4.87 4.80 10.86
N PHE A 44 3.58 4.45 10.81
CA PHE A 44 3.06 3.38 9.96
C PHE A 44 3.17 3.70 8.47
N THR A 45 2.78 4.90 8.02
CA THR A 45 2.97 5.33 6.62
C THR A 45 4.42 5.13 6.19
N SER A 46 5.36 5.59 7.02
CA SER A 46 6.78 5.62 6.67
C SER A 46 7.36 4.21 6.51
N ILE A 47 7.04 3.27 7.40
CA ILE A 47 7.49 1.87 7.26
C ILE A 47 6.78 1.15 6.11
N LEU A 48 5.51 1.46 5.82
CA LEU A 48 4.78 0.90 4.69
C LEU A 48 5.38 1.33 3.35
N ILE A 49 5.82 2.58 3.20
CA ILE A 49 6.54 3.04 2.00
C ILE A 49 7.82 2.21 1.82
N ALA A 50 8.61 2.04 2.89
CA ALA A 50 9.83 1.23 2.84
C ALA A 50 9.56 -0.22 2.44
N CYS A 51 8.48 -0.82 2.96
CA CYS A 51 8.07 -2.17 2.59
C CYS A 51 7.63 -2.27 1.12
N SER A 52 6.86 -1.28 0.64
CA SER A 52 6.40 -1.22 -0.75
C SER A 52 7.59 -1.13 -1.72
N HIS A 53 8.54 -0.23 -1.46
CA HIS A 53 9.74 -0.07 -2.29
C HIS A 53 10.67 -1.30 -2.25
N ALA A 54 10.77 -1.98 -1.10
CA ALA A 54 11.58 -3.19 -0.96
C ALA A 54 10.87 -4.48 -1.40
N GLY A 55 9.61 -4.39 -1.88
CA GLY A 55 8.80 -5.57 -2.23
C GLY A 55 8.42 -6.46 -1.03
N LYS A 56 8.57 -5.99 0.21
CA LYS A 56 8.27 -6.74 1.45
C LYS A 56 6.79 -6.62 1.83
N LEU A 57 5.90 -7.04 0.94
CA LEU A 57 4.47 -6.79 1.07
C LEU A 57 3.79 -7.67 2.13
N ASP A 58 4.37 -8.81 2.47
CA ASP A 58 3.93 -9.61 3.61
C ASP A 58 4.10 -8.85 4.93
N LEU A 59 5.25 -8.20 5.09
CA LEU A 59 5.53 -7.33 6.22
C LEU A 59 4.61 -6.10 6.22
N ALA A 60 4.38 -5.49 5.05
CA ALA A 60 3.45 -4.36 4.93
C ALA A 60 2.03 -4.72 5.43
N ARG A 61 1.52 -5.90 5.05
CA ARG A 61 0.22 -6.40 5.52
C ARG A 61 0.21 -6.73 7.00
N GLN A 62 1.31 -7.26 7.55
CA GLN A 62 1.46 -7.47 8.99
C GLN A 62 1.41 -6.14 9.76
N LEU A 63 2.12 -5.12 9.27
CA LEU A 63 2.13 -3.78 9.86
C LEU A 63 0.75 -3.12 9.81
N LEU A 64 -0.01 -3.30 8.73
CA LEU A 64 -1.39 -2.82 8.64
C LEU A 64 -2.31 -3.51 9.69
N ARG A 65 -2.09 -4.80 9.97
CA ARG A 65 -2.82 -5.50 11.03
C ARG A 65 -2.41 -5.01 12.42
N LEU A 66 -1.11 -4.90 12.68
CA LEU A 66 -0.54 -4.35 13.92
C LEU A 66 -1.12 -2.96 14.22
N MET A 67 -1.19 -2.10 13.19
CA MET A 67 -1.78 -0.77 13.27
C MET A 67 -3.22 -0.79 13.80
N ILE A 68 -4.05 -1.71 13.29
CA ILE A 68 -5.48 -1.78 13.62
C ILE A 68 -5.71 -2.51 14.95
N GLN A 69 -5.01 -3.62 15.17
CA GLN A 69 -5.30 -4.57 16.24
C GLN A 69 -4.61 -4.20 17.56
N ASP A 70 -3.35 -3.75 17.49
CA ASP A 70 -2.52 -3.58 18.68
C ASP A 70 -2.34 -2.09 19.04
N HIS A 71 -2.39 -1.20 18.04
CA HIS A 71 -2.28 0.25 18.23
C HIS A 71 -3.60 1.00 18.07
N GLU A 72 -4.68 0.30 17.71
CA GLU A 72 -6.04 0.86 17.53
C GLU A 72 -6.09 2.09 16.58
N ILE A 73 -5.15 2.19 15.64
CA ILE A 73 -5.07 3.31 14.70
C ILE A 73 -5.86 2.96 13.44
N LEU A 74 -6.78 3.86 13.07
CA LEU A 74 -7.56 3.71 11.84
C LEU A 74 -6.66 3.90 10.60
N PRO A 75 -6.67 2.95 9.65
CA PRO A 75 -5.84 3.03 8.48
C PRO A 75 -6.37 4.09 7.51
N LEU A 76 -5.45 4.82 6.88
CA LEU A 76 -5.76 5.72 5.78
C LEU A 76 -5.73 5.02 4.43
N ARG A 77 -6.33 5.71 3.45
CA ARG A 77 -6.24 5.40 2.03
C ARG A 77 -4.81 5.16 1.55
N GLU A 78 -3.87 6.02 1.97
CA GLU A 78 -2.46 5.89 1.56
C GLU A 78 -1.83 4.55 2.00
N HIS A 79 -2.19 4.02 3.17
CA HIS A 79 -1.64 2.76 3.67
C HIS A 79 -2.00 1.59 2.77
N PHE A 80 -3.25 1.53 2.32
CA PHE A 80 -3.71 0.52 1.38
C PHE A 80 -3.13 0.73 0.00
N SER A 81 -3.08 1.98 -0.49
CA SER A 81 -2.54 2.29 -1.82
C SER A 81 -1.09 1.82 -1.97
N LEU A 82 -0.25 1.99 -0.95
CA LEU A 82 1.14 1.53 -0.95
C LEU A 82 1.26 0.01 -1.12
N ILE A 83 0.36 -0.75 -0.51
CA ILE A 83 0.32 -2.21 -0.59
C ILE A 83 -0.23 -2.67 -1.94
N VAL A 84 -1.34 -2.08 -2.41
CA VAL A 84 -1.97 -2.38 -3.70
C VAL A 84 -1.00 -2.13 -4.85
N ASP A 85 -0.35 -0.97 -4.87
CA ASP A 85 0.64 -0.59 -5.88
C ASP A 85 1.85 -1.55 -5.86
N GLY A 86 2.36 -1.87 -4.67
CA GLY A 86 3.42 -2.85 -4.51
C GLY A 86 3.05 -4.24 -5.05
N LEU A 87 1.85 -4.74 -4.70
CA LEU A 87 1.36 -6.06 -5.13
C LEU A 87 1.16 -6.10 -6.64
N GLY A 88 0.64 -5.01 -7.23
CA GLY A 88 0.51 -4.84 -8.66
C GLY A 88 1.85 -4.93 -9.40
N ARG A 89 2.90 -4.27 -8.89
CA ARG A 89 4.24 -4.31 -9.52
C ARG A 89 4.79 -5.73 -9.62
N ILE A 90 4.57 -6.56 -8.61
CA ILE A 90 5.07 -7.95 -8.58
C ILE A 90 4.09 -8.98 -9.15
N GLY A 91 2.99 -8.55 -9.77
CA GLY A 91 2.02 -9.43 -10.41
C GLY A 91 1.06 -10.15 -9.46
N GLN A 92 1.06 -9.82 -8.16
CA GLN A 92 0.12 -10.41 -7.20
C GLN A 92 -1.25 -9.73 -7.27
N LEU A 93 -1.87 -9.74 -8.46
CA LEU A 93 -3.10 -9.00 -8.78
C LEU A 93 -4.29 -9.41 -7.91
N ARG A 94 -4.44 -10.71 -7.62
CA ARG A 94 -5.48 -11.22 -6.72
C ARG A 94 -5.38 -10.62 -5.33
N LEU A 95 -4.17 -10.60 -4.76
CA LEU A 95 -3.95 -10.02 -3.44
C LEU A 95 -4.13 -8.49 -3.46
N ALA A 96 -3.76 -7.82 -4.56
CA ALA A 96 -4.00 -6.39 -4.71
C ALA A 96 -5.51 -6.06 -4.71
N GLU A 97 -6.33 -6.86 -5.39
CA GLU A 97 -7.79 -6.72 -5.38
C GLU A 97 -8.39 -7.03 -3.99
N GLU A 98 -7.91 -8.09 -3.31
CA GLU A 98 -8.31 -8.38 -1.92
C GLU A 98 -8.04 -7.19 -0.99
N MET A 99 -6.91 -6.51 -1.15
CA MET A 99 -6.59 -5.30 -0.39
C MET A 99 -7.53 -4.14 -0.70
N ILE A 100 -7.94 -3.96 -1.97
CA ILE A 100 -8.94 -2.95 -2.36
C ILE A 100 -10.28 -3.24 -1.69
N HIS A 101 -10.72 -4.50 -1.68
CA HIS A 101 -11.98 -4.90 -1.04
C HIS A 101 -11.95 -4.86 0.49
N ALA A 102 -10.77 -4.99 1.09
CA ALA A 102 -10.58 -4.88 2.53
C ALA A 102 -10.54 -3.43 3.05
N MET A 103 -10.58 -2.42 2.17
CA MET A 103 -10.59 -1.01 2.59
C MET A 103 -11.85 -0.70 3.41
N PRO A 104 -11.74 -0.09 4.61
CA PRO A 104 -12.89 0.31 5.42
C PRO A 104 -13.58 1.59 4.90
N PHE A 105 -13.21 2.05 3.70
CA PHE A 105 -13.71 3.26 3.04
C PHE A 105 -13.83 2.99 1.54
N VAL A 106 -14.58 3.83 0.82
CA VAL A 106 -14.77 3.72 -0.63
C VAL A 106 -13.41 3.77 -1.33
N PRO A 107 -12.96 2.72 -2.03
CA PRO A 107 -11.68 2.74 -2.74
C PRO A 107 -11.63 3.82 -3.81
N ASP A 108 -10.47 4.45 -4.03
CA ASP A 108 -10.37 5.53 -5.00
C ASP A 108 -10.17 4.99 -6.43
N PRO A 109 -10.50 5.79 -7.46
CA PRO A 109 -10.20 5.45 -8.85
C PRO A 109 -8.71 5.16 -9.10
N VAL A 110 -7.81 5.77 -8.32
CA VAL A 110 -6.35 5.61 -8.46
C VAL A 110 -5.90 4.18 -8.15
N ALA A 111 -6.42 3.56 -7.09
CA ALA A 111 -6.11 2.18 -6.71
C ALA A 111 -6.55 1.17 -7.79
N TYR A 112 -7.76 1.33 -8.33
CA TYR A 112 -8.23 0.51 -9.45
C TYR A 112 -7.42 0.75 -10.73
N GLY A 113 -7.02 2.01 -10.99
CA GLY A 113 -6.15 2.36 -12.12
C GLY A 113 -4.78 1.69 -12.04
N ALA A 114 -4.16 1.69 -10.86
CA ALA A 114 -2.89 1.01 -10.61
C ALA A 114 -3.01 -0.52 -10.82
N LEU A 115 -4.08 -1.14 -10.31
CA LEU A 115 -4.34 -2.56 -10.50
C LEU A 115 -4.56 -2.93 -11.98
N LEU A 116 -5.26 -2.10 -12.75
CA LEU A 116 -5.43 -2.31 -14.20
C LEU A 116 -4.12 -2.20 -14.96
N GLY A 117 -3.30 -1.19 -14.64
CA GLY A 117 -1.97 -1.02 -15.23
C GLY A 117 -1.11 -2.26 -14.99
N ALA A 118 -1.10 -2.77 -13.77
CA ALA A 118 -0.42 -4.01 -13.41
C ALA A 118 -0.97 -5.23 -14.15
N SER A 119 -2.29 -5.35 -14.27
CA SER A 119 -2.96 -6.47 -14.95
C SER A 119 -2.57 -6.57 -16.42
N LYS A 120 -2.41 -5.43 -17.10
CA LYS A 120 -1.95 -5.36 -18.49
C LYS A 120 -0.52 -5.85 -18.67
N ILE A 121 0.35 -5.58 -17.68
CA ILE A 121 1.76 -5.97 -17.71
C ILE A 121 1.89 -7.49 -17.54
N HIS A 122 1.20 -8.05 -16.54
CA HIS A 122 1.39 -9.45 -16.13
C HIS A 122 0.50 -10.45 -16.90
N ARG A 123 -0.59 -10.01 -17.54
CA ARG A 123 -1.50 -10.84 -18.38
C ARG A 123 -2.08 -12.09 -17.68
N GLU A 124 -2.08 -12.13 -16.35
CA GLU A 124 -2.40 -13.36 -15.61
C GLU A 124 -3.92 -13.61 -15.46
N ASP A 125 -4.76 -12.58 -15.50
CA ASP A 125 -6.22 -12.76 -15.35
C ASP A 125 -7.05 -11.71 -16.11
N GLN A 126 -7.51 -12.09 -17.31
CA GLN A 126 -8.36 -11.23 -18.13
C GLN A 126 -9.75 -11.00 -17.54
N ALA A 127 -10.29 -11.94 -16.76
CA ALA A 127 -11.61 -11.81 -16.16
C ALA A 127 -11.57 -10.81 -15.00
N GLN A 128 -10.54 -10.93 -14.15
CA GLN A 128 -10.26 -9.95 -13.09
C GLN A 128 -10.06 -8.55 -13.67
N ALA A 129 -9.18 -8.41 -14.67
CA ALA A 129 -8.91 -7.11 -15.29
C ALA A 129 -10.18 -6.47 -15.88
N ARG A 130 -11.09 -7.26 -16.47
CA ARG A 130 -12.38 -6.77 -16.97
C ARG A 130 -13.30 -6.30 -15.83
N GLY A 131 -13.40 -7.05 -14.73
CA GLY A 131 -14.19 -6.66 -13.56
C GLY A 131 -13.69 -5.35 -12.91
N VAL A 132 -12.38 -5.23 -12.73
CA VAL A 132 -11.70 -4.02 -12.23
C VAL A 132 -11.94 -2.84 -13.18
N ALA A 133 -11.89 -3.05 -14.50
CA ALA A 133 -12.13 -2.00 -15.49
C ALA A 133 -13.57 -1.49 -15.47
N GLN A 134 -14.55 -2.39 -15.38
CA GLN A 134 -15.96 -2.02 -15.25
C GLN A 134 -16.23 -1.24 -13.95
N THR A 135 -15.57 -1.62 -12.87
CA THR A 135 -15.69 -0.94 -11.57
C THR A 135 -15.11 0.48 -11.65
N LEU A 136 -13.91 0.63 -12.22
CA LEU A 136 -13.28 1.93 -12.42
C LEU A 136 -14.11 2.84 -13.35
N ALA A 137 -14.67 2.30 -14.43
CA ALA A 137 -15.52 3.08 -15.35
C ALA A 137 -16.79 3.63 -14.67
N LYS A 138 -17.33 2.92 -13.66
CA LYS A 138 -18.47 3.40 -12.86
C LYS A 138 -18.06 4.48 -11.84
N LEU A 139 -16.87 4.34 -11.26
CA LEU A 139 -16.35 5.26 -10.22
C LEU A 139 -15.79 6.56 -10.83
N ASP A 140 -15.16 6.47 -12.00
CA ASP A 140 -14.61 7.59 -12.73
C ASP A 140 -14.85 7.41 -14.25
N PRO A 141 -16.02 7.87 -14.75
CA PRO A 141 -16.36 7.78 -16.17
C PRO A 141 -15.43 8.56 -17.09
N ALA A 142 -14.68 9.55 -16.57
CA ALA A 142 -13.73 10.36 -17.34
C ALA A 142 -12.37 9.66 -17.50
N SER A 143 -12.11 8.60 -16.73
CA SER A 143 -10.88 7.82 -16.83
C SER A 143 -10.81 7.08 -18.16
N VAL A 144 -9.72 7.27 -18.90
CA VAL A 144 -9.44 6.52 -20.14
C VAL A 144 -8.86 5.12 -19.87
N THR A 145 -8.30 4.90 -18.67
CA THR A 145 -7.59 3.68 -18.27
C THR A 145 -8.44 2.40 -18.38
N PRO A 146 -9.73 2.38 -17.99
CA PRO A 146 -10.62 1.24 -18.22
C PRO A 146 -10.76 0.88 -19.69
N TYR A 147 -11.02 1.87 -20.54
CA TYR A 147 -11.33 1.65 -21.95
C TYR A 147 -10.12 1.13 -22.72
N VAL A 148 -8.92 1.68 -22.45
CA VAL A 148 -7.65 1.21 -23.04
C VAL A 148 -7.37 -0.24 -22.64
N THR A 149 -7.63 -0.60 -21.39
CA THR A 149 -7.41 -1.97 -20.91
C THR A 149 -8.39 -2.93 -21.58
N LEU A 150 -9.69 -2.59 -21.62
CA LEU A 150 -10.73 -3.39 -22.27
C LEU A 150 -10.49 -3.59 -23.77
N SER A 151 -10.05 -2.55 -24.50
CA SER A 151 -9.75 -2.67 -25.94
C SER A 151 -8.53 -3.54 -26.24
N SER A 152 -7.62 -3.68 -25.29
CA SER A 152 -6.40 -4.51 -25.42
C SER A 152 -6.59 -5.99 -25.03
N ILE A 153 -7.75 -6.33 -24.43
CA ILE A 153 -8.13 -7.68 -23.99
C ILE A 153 -9.22 -8.25 -24.93
N GLY A 154 -9.40 -7.63 -26.11
CA GLY A 154 -10.31 -8.07 -27.18
C GLY A 154 -9.67 -9.08 -28.12
#